data_AF-A0A966NSR5-F1
#
_entry.id   AF-A0A966NSR5-F1
#
_cell.length_a   1.000
_cell.length_b   1.000
_cell.length_c   1.000
_cell.angle_alpha   90.00
_cell.angle_beta   90.00
_cell.angle_gamma   90.00
#
_symmetry.space_group_name_H-M   'P 1'
#
loop_
_entity.id
_entity.type
_entity.pdbx_description
1 polymer ?
#
loop_
_entity_poly.entity_id
_entity_poly.type
_entity_poly.pdbx_seq_one_letter_code
_entity_poly.pdbx_strand_id
1 'polypeptide(L)'
;HAFRSLIKISGVGARTALAVLSGMSVNELIQAIATQDPGALVRVPGIGKKTAERLLLELKGKLAPDLGITQNASGKPDVTSEVIQALVSLGYSDKEAHLAIRQIPVDTSVSDGIKIALKSLSKA
;
A
#
# COMPACT_ATOMS: atom_id res chain seq x y z
N HIS A 1 3.11 0.01 -10.85
CA HIS A 1 4.12 0.72 -10.04
C HIS A 1 5.08 -0.24 -9.33
N ALA A 2 4.57 -1.23 -8.56
CA ALA A 2 5.38 -2.21 -7.83
C ALA A 2 6.58 -2.84 -8.57
N PHE A 3 6.42 -3.33 -9.80
CA PHE A 3 7.53 -3.92 -10.57
C PHE A 3 8.70 -2.93 -10.78
N ARG A 4 8.39 -1.67 -11.11
CA ARG A 4 9.40 -0.63 -11.32
C ARG A 4 10.11 -0.26 -10.01
N SER A 5 9.39 -0.28 -8.90
CA SER A 5 9.95 -0.02 -7.56
C SER A 5 10.88 -1.16 -7.12
N LEU A 6 10.55 -2.41 -7.47
CA LEU A 6 11.38 -3.59 -7.19
C LEU A 6 12.69 -3.61 -7.99
N ILE A 7 12.66 -3.35 -9.30
CA ILE A 7 13.88 -3.38 -10.14
C ILE A 7 14.85 -2.22 -9.85
N LYS A 8 14.41 -1.17 -9.14
CA LYS A 8 15.27 -0.06 -8.67
C LYS A 8 16.11 -0.45 -7.45
N ILE A 9 15.85 -1.60 -6.83
CA ILE A 9 16.59 -2.08 -5.67
C ILE A 9 17.87 -2.75 -6.16
N SER A 10 19.00 -2.39 -5.55
CA SER A 10 20.28 -2.97 -5.92
C SER A 10 20.33 -4.46 -5.55
N GLY A 11 20.58 -5.31 -6.55
CA GLY A 11 20.57 -6.77 -6.41
C GLY A 11 19.24 -7.44 -6.75
N VAL A 12 18.22 -6.68 -7.16
CA VAL A 12 16.93 -7.21 -7.63
C VAL A 12 16.80 -6.98 -9.13
N GLY A 13 16.97 -8.06 -9.91
CA GLY A 13 16.78 -8.01 -11.36
C GLY A 13 15.31 -8.19 -11.77
N ALA A 14 15.03 -7.96 -13.06
CA ALA A 14 13.70 -8.14 -13.64
C ALA A 14 13.12 -9.55 -13.37
N ARG A 15 13.94 -10.60 -13.46
CA ARG A 15 13.53 -11.98 -13.19
C ARG A 15 13.07 -12.18 -11.74
N THR A 16 13.81 -11.62 -10.78
CA THR A 16 13.48 -11.72 -9.36
C THR A 16 12.25 -10.90 -9.02
N ALA A 17 12.13 -9.67 -9.56
CA ALA A 17 10.95 -8.84 -9.38
C ALA A 17 9.67 -9.52 -9.92
N LEU A 18 9.77 -10.20 -11.06
CA LEU A 18 8.67 -10.97 -11.64
C LEU A 18 8.35 -12.18 -10.76
N ALA A 19 9.35 -12.93 -10.29
CA ALA A 19 9.15 -14.05 -9.37
C ALA A 19 8.45 -13.63 -8.07
N VAL A 20 8.78 -12.45 -7.51
CA VAL A 20 8.09 -11.90 -6.34
C VAL A 20 6.63 -11.62 -6.66
N LEU A 21 6.33 -10.90 -7.73
CA LEU A 21 4.96 -10.54 -8.09
C LEU A 21 4.12 -11.73 -8.56
N SER A 22 4.76 -12.83 -8.99
CA SER A 22 4.09 -14.10 -9.30
C SER A 22 3.90 -15.00 -8.08
N GLY A 23 4.78 -14.88 -7.07
CA GLY A 23 4.76 -15.72 -5.87
C GLY A 23 4.00 -15.12 -4.70
N MET A 24 3.77 -13.80 -4.70
CA MET A 24 3.00 -13.10 -3.67
C MET A 24 2.33 -11.86 -4.26
N SER A 25 1.18 -11.51 -3.68
CA SER A 25 0.49 -10.26 -3.99
C SER A 25 1.29 -9.05 -3.51
N VAL A 26 1.01 -7.88 -4.11
CA VAL A 26 1.61 -6.61 -3.68
C VAL A 26 1.29 -6.32 -2.19
N ASN A 27 0.09 -6.71 -1.74
CA ASN A 27 -0.31 -6.55 -0.34
C ASN A 27 0.50 -7.44 0.61
N GLU A 28 0.74 -8.70 0.24
CA GLU A 28 1.60 -9.59 1.03
C GLU A 28 3.04 -9.10 1.09
N LEU A 29 3.56 -8.56 -0.02
CA LEU A 29 4.88 -7.94 -0.06
C LEU A 29 4.94 -6.74 0.91
N ILE A 30 3.94 -5.87 0.88
CA ILE A 30 3.82 -4.73 1.80
C ILE A 30 3.77 -5.20 3.25
N GLN A 31 2.96 -6.23 3.55
CA GLN A 31 2.86 -6.81 4.88
C GLN A 31 4.20 -7.37 5.35
N ALA A 32 4.86 -8.18 4.52
CA ALA A 32 6.18 -8.73 4.82
C ALA A 32 7.19 -7.61 5.14
N ILE A 33 7.12 -6.48 4.41
CA ILE A 33 8.01 -5.34 4.64
C ILE A 33 7.68 -4.61 5.94
N ALA A 34 6.41 -4.42 6.24
CA ALA A 34 5.94 -3.79 7.47
C ALA A 34 6.27 -4.62 8.72
N THR A 35 6.07 -5.93 8.67
CA THR A 35 6.35 -6.86 9.79
C THR A 35 7.82 -7.26 9.90
N GLN A 36 8.65 -6.79 8.98
CA GLN A 36 10.06 -7.18 8.87
C GLN A 36 10.26 -8.71 8.77
N ASP A 37 9.43 -9.39 7.97
CA ASP A 37 9.47 -10.84 7.79
C ASP A 37 10.27 -11.25 6.53
N PRO A 38 11.59 -11.54 6.64
CA PRO A 38 12.37 -12.04 5.52
C PRO A 38 11.94 -13.46 5.10
N GLY A 39 11.30 -14.23 5.98
CA GLY A 39 10.86 -15.59 5.71
C GLY A 39 9.83 -15.65 4.57
N ALA A 40 8.93 -14.66 4.51
CA ALA A 40 7.98 -14.51 3.41
C ALA A 40 8.68 -14.34 2.06
N LEU A 41 9.76 -13.54 2.00
CA LEU A 41 10.50 -13.28 0.75
C LEU A 41 11.42 -14.44 0.34
N VAL A 42 11.99 -15.17 1.28
CA VAL A 42 12.87 -16.33 0.99
C VAL A 42 12.13 -17.47 0.30
N ARG A 43 10.80 -17.55 0.44
CA ARG A 43 9.97 -18.53 -0.28
C ARG A 43 9.95 -18.30 -1.80
N VAL A 44 10.31 -17.11 -2.26
CA VAL A 44 10.37 -16.79 -3.69
C VAL A 44 11.64 -17.39 -4.30
N PRO A 45 11.53 -18.17 -5.40
CA PRO A 45 12.68 -18.78 -6.03
C PRO A 45 13.68 -17.73 -6.52
N GLY A 46 14.93 -17.85 -6.06
CA GLY A 46 16.01 -16.91 -6.37
C GLY A 46 16.19 -15.78 -5.34
N ILE A 47 15.42 -15.78 -4.24
CA ILE A 47 15.65 -14.87 -3.11
C ILE A 47 16.26 -15.64 -1.94
N GLY A 48 17.52 -15.33 -1.61
CA GLY A 48 18.17 -15.81 -0.40
C GLY A 48 17.94 -14.88 0.80
N LYS A 49 18.26 -15.35 2.01
CA LYS A 49 18.10 -14.60 3.27
C LYS A 49 18.70 -13.19 3.23
N LYS A 50 19.95 -13.07 2.74
CA LYS A 50 20.66 -11.79 2.62
C LYS A 50 19.98 -10.83 1.64
N THR A 51 19.44 -11.36 0.54
CA THR A 51 18.70 -10.57 -0.46
C THR A 51 17.35 -10.13 0.10
N ALA A 52 16.65 -11.01 0.82
CA ALA A 52 15.39 -10.70 1.49
C ALA A 52 15.54 -9.57 2.51
N GLU A 53 16.51 -9.67 3.42
CA GLU A 53 16.80 -8.64 4.42
C GLU A 53 17.14 -7.29 3.78
N ARG A 54 17.94 -7.30 2.70
CA ARG A 54 18.25 -6.09 1.94
C ARG A 54 17.02 -5.49 1.25
N LEU A 55 16.18 -6.33 0.62
CA LEU A 55 14.93 -5.92 -0.01
C LEU A 55 14.05 -5.20 1.00
N LEU A 56 13.87 -5.81 2.16
CA LEU A 56 13.10 -5.30 3.28
C LEU A 56 13.57 -3.93 3.75
N LEU A 57 14.88 -3.75 3.93
CA LEU A 57 15.45 -2.49 4.39
C LEU A 57 15.32 -1.37 3.34
N GLU A 58 15.66 -1.65 2.09
CA GLU A 58 15.57 -0.65 1.01
C GLU A 58 14.12 -0.27 0.70
N LEU A 59 13.20 -1.24 0.74
CA LEU A 59 11.79 -1.00 0.48
C LEU A 59 11.11 -0.28 1.64
N LYS A 60 11.45 -0.57 2.89
CA LYS A 60 10.92 0.18 4.04
C LYS A 60 11.16 1.69 3.91
N GLY A 61 12.31 2.10 3.35
CA GLY A 61 12.65 3.50 3.11
C GLY A 61 12.01 4.11 1.85
N LYS A 62 11.61 3.30 0.86
CA LYS A 62 11.16 3.76 -0.47
C LYS A 62 9.66 3.60 -0.71
N LEU A 63 8.97 2.73 0.03
CA LEU A 63 7.60 2.35 -0.28
C LEU A 63 6.53 3.28 0.25
N ALA A 64 6.81 4.08 1.29
CA ALA A 64 5.82 4.94 1.93
C ALA A 64 5.06 5.87 0.95
N PRO A 65 5.70 6.42 -0.10
CA PRO A 65 4.98 7.29 -1.05
C PRO A 65 4.57 6.59 -2.36
N ASP A 66 5.30 5.57 -2.84
CA ASP A 66 5.18 5.08 -4.23
C ASP A 66 4.25 3.87 -4.39
N LEU A 67 3.95 3.15 -3.30
CA LEU A 67 3.05 2.00 -3.31
C LEU A 67 1.65 2.26 -2.79
N GLY A 68 1.34 3.49 -2.33
CA GLY A 68 0.06 3.78 -1.67
C GLY A 68 -0.15 2.84 -0.50
N ILE A 69 0.82 2.78 0.44
CA ILE A 69 0.73 1.94 1.64
C ILE A 69 -0.42 2.45 2.52
N THR A 70 -1.65 2.10 2.17
CA THR A 70 -2.75 2.09 3.12
C THR A 70 -2.59 0.80 3.93
N GLN A 71 -2.46 0.95 5.24
CA GLN A 71 -2.26 -0.15 6.17
C GLN A 71 -3.54 -1.01 6.23
N ASN A 72 -3.74 -1.95 5.32
CA ASN A 72 -4.89 -2.85 5.44
C ASN A 72 -4.46 -4.31 5.34
N ALA A 73 -3.89 -4.75 6.46
CA ALA A 73 -3.81 -6.14 6.88
C ALA A 73 -5.23 -6.69 7.16
N SER A 74 -6.07 -6.85 6.15
CA SER A 74 -7.34 -7.58 6.23
C SER A 74 -7.93 -7.62 4.83
N GLY A 75 -8.33 -8.79 4.33
CA GLY A 75 -9.07 -8.96 3.08
C GLY A 75 -10.50 -8.39 3.12
N LYS A 76 -10.70 -7.20 3.69
CA LYS A 76 -11.89 -6.38 3.52
C LYS A 76 -11.46 -5.10 2.80
N PRO A 77 -12.19 -4.66 1.75
CA PRO A 77 -12.01 -3.32 1.24
C PRO A 77 -12.27 -2.37 2.40
N ASP A 78 -11.21 -1.72 2.88
CA ASP A 78 -11.36 -0.70 3.89
C ASP A 78 -11.95 0.51 3.19
N VAL A 79 -13.26 0.66 3.40
CA VAL A 79 -14.06 1.76 2.88
C VAL A 79 -13.34 3.10 3.11
N THR A 80 -12.69 3.23 4.25
CA THR A 80 -11.87 4.39 4.63
C THR A 80 -10.79 4.68 3.59
N SER A 81 -9.98 3.67 3.25
CA SER A 81 -8.89 3.78 2.28
C SER A 81 -9.39 4.06 0.86
N GLU A 82 -10.48 3.44 0.44
CA GLU A 82 -11.09 3.70 -0.87
C GLU A 82 -11.65 5.13 -0.96
N VAL A 83 -12.27 5.63 0.10
CA VAL A 83 -12.77 7.01 0.18
C VAL A 83 -11.60 8.01 0.12
N ILE A 84 -10.50 7.78 0.86
CA ILE A 84 -9.31 8.64 0.80
C ILE A 84 -8.79 8.71 -0.63
N GLN A 85 -8.64 7.56 -1.29
CA GLN A 85 -8.06 7.49 -2.63
C GLN A 85 -8.96 8.15 -3.67
N ALA A 86 -10.28 8.04 -3.52
CA ALA A 86 -11.25 8.75 -4.35
C ALA A 86 -11.15 10.28 -4.17
N LEU A 87 -11.02 10.76 -2.92
CA LEU A 87 -10.86 12.20 -2.63
C LEU A 87 -9.54 12.75 -3.19
N VAL A 88 -8.44 12.02 -3.04
CA VAL A 88 -7.15 12.40 -3.62
C VAL A 88 -7.22 12.45 -5.15
N SER A 89 -7.92 11.51 -5.78
CA SER A 89 -8.16 11.49 -7.23
C SER A 89 -9.03 12.66 -7.71
N LEU A 90 -9.88 13.20 -6.84
CA LEU A 90 -10.67 14.42 -7.10
C LEU A 90 -9.86 15.72 -6.90
N GLY A 91 -8.60 15.63 -6.45
CA GLY A 91 -7.70 16.76 -6.28
C GLY A 91 -7.57 17.30 -4.86
N TYR A 92 -8.15 16.62 -3.86
CA TYR A 92 -7.99 16.99 -2.45
C TYR A 92 -6.64 16.49 -1.91
N SER A 93 -6.06 17.22 -0.95
CA SER A 93 -4.81 16.80 -0.32
C SER A 93 -5.02 15.64 0.65
N ASP A 94 -4.00 14.81 0.86
CA ASP A 94 -4.03 13.71 1.84
C ASP A 94 -4.51 14.18 3.21
N LYS A 95 -4.10 15.37 3.67
CA LYS A 95 -4.49 15.91 4.97
C LYS A 95 -6.00 16.18 5.04
N GLU A 96 -6.57 16.75 3.99
CA GLU A 96 -8.01 17.03 3.91
C GLU A 96 -8.81 15.75 3.81
N ALA A 97 -8.35 14.79 3.00
CA ALA A 97 -8.97 13.48 2.90
C ALA A 97 -9.04 12.81 4.28
N HIS A 98 -7.93 12.80 5.05
CA HIS A 98 -7.88 12.23 6.40
C HIS A 98 -8.76 12.94 7.43
N LEU A 99 -8.98 14.24 7.29
CA LEU A 99 -9.91 14.98 8.14
C LEU A 99 -11.37 14.63 7.81
N ALA A 100 -11.70 14.45 6.54
CA ALA A 100 -13.07 14.16 6.10
C ALA A 100 -13.54 12.76 6.54
N ILE A 101 -12.67 11.75 6.51
CA ILE A 101 -12.99 10.38 6.95
C ILE A 101 -13.32 10.28 8.44
N ARG A 102 -12.83 11.19 9.29
CA ARG A 102 -13.19 11.21 10.72
C ARG A 102 -14.68 11.44 10.98
N GLN A 103 -15.38 12.00 10.00
CA GLN A 103 -16.81 12.28 10.06
C GLN A 103 -17.67 11.11 9.50
N ILE A 104 -17.03 10.05 9.00
CA ILE A 104 -17.72 8.93 8.34
C ILE A 104 -17.98 7.80 9.36
N PRO A 105 -19.23 7.31 9.48
CA PRO A 105 -19.55 6.14 10.30
C PRO A 105 -18.90 4.85 9.75
N VAL A 106 -18.48 3.96 10.67
CA VAL A 106 -17.74 2.71 10.38
C VAL A 106 -18.54 1.69 9.55
N ASP A 107 -19.85 1.88 9.37
CA ASP A 107 -20.77 0.96 8.68
C ASP A 107 -21.34 1.56 7.36
N THR A 108 -20.55 2.42 6.72
CA THR A 108 -20.97 3.15 5.52
C THR A 108 -20.43 2.49 4.25
N SER A 109 -21.18 2.53 3.15
CA SER A 109 -20.70 2.09 1.84
C SER A 109 -19.68 3.09 1.27
N VAL A 110 -18.81 2.66 0.34
CA VAL A 110 -17.81 3.54 -0.30
C VAL A 110 -18.46 4.75 -0.97
N SER A 111 -19.55 4.54 -1.71
CA SER A 111 -20.27 5.63 -2.37
C SER A 111 -20.85 6.64 -1.38
N ASP A 112 -21.37 6.18 -0.25
CA ASP A 112 -21.94 7.09 0.75
C ASP A 112 -20.86 7.77 1.59
N GLY A 113 -19.74 7.08 1.83
CA GLY A 113 -18.55 7.65 2.46
C GLY A 113 -17.99 8.82 1.66
N ILE A 114 -17.89 8.69 0.33
CA ILE A 114 -17.44 9.78 -0.56
C ILE A 114 -18.39 10.98 -0.47
N LYS A 115 -19.71 10.76 -0.50
CA LYS A 115 -20.70 11.85 -0.39
C LYS A 115 -20.60 12.59 0.94
N ILE A 116 -20.47 11.86 2.05
CA ILE A 116 -20.35 12.43 3.39
C ILE A 116 -19.04 13.22 3.52
N ALA A 117 -17.93 12.65 3.03
CA ALA A 117 -16.63 13.32 3.03
C ALA A 117 -16.65 14.64 2.26
N LEU A 118 -17.18 14.63 1.04
CA LEU A 118 -17.30 15.83 0.21
C LEU A 118 -18.18 16.90 0.87
N LYS A 119 -19.28 16.49 1.53
CA LYS A 119 -20.16 17.40 2.27
C LYS A 119 -19.47 18.02 3.49
N SER A 120 -18.57 17.29 4.13
CA SER A 120 -17.75 17.83 5.23
C SER A 120 -16.71 18.83 4.72
N LEU A 121 -16.08 18.53 3.58
CA LEU A 121 -15.07 19.39 2.96
C LEU A 121 -15.67 20.67 2.36
N SER A 122 -16.90 20.63 1.86
CA SER A 122 -17.60 21.81 1.35
C SER A 122 -18.11 22.76 2.44
N LYS A 123 -18.06 22.34 3.71
CA LYS A 123 -18.48 23.13 4.87
C LYS A 123 -17.31 23.79 5.61
N ALA A 124 -16.08 23.46 5.22
CA ALA A 124 -14.84 24.10 5.65
C ALA A 124 -14.50 25.26 4.71
#